data_AF-A0A8H7BUH7-F1
#
_entry.id   AF-A0A8H7BUH7-F1
#
_cell.length_a   1.000
_cell.length_b   1.000
_cell.length_c   1.000
_cell.angle_alpha   90.00
_cell.angle_beta   90.00
_cell.angle_gamma   90.00
#
_symmetry.space_group_name_H-M   'P 1'
#
loop_
_entity.id
_entity.type
_entity.pdbx_description
1 polymer ?
#
loop_
_entity_poly.entity_id
_entity_poly.type
_entity_poly.pdbx_seq_one_letter_code
_entity_poly.pdbx_strand_id
1 'polypeptide(L)'
;MRQLWVAFILFLGWRVHAAAVSLGPQNFKTLTAKGTWFIEFFSPYCPACQQFAPTWSKLVTEHEDRLKDDIHFGTVDCTAFGDLCREYTEGGVPSVQYFYHGEKVDAFKGAREWDALVAYIAERTKVDEQKERINNVKNPNPSGTSVDLDREKILAIQAGPDRPWFIKYYSPSCMHCQALAPTWEKMAKELQNEVDVGEFDRVSPFSLYASFEGHCADYGISYYPTIKLFANGDVQEYKGDRSLVSLVGFVKQRVGSQVKHVSGTQLAQRVEEDGVALVYLYNKEKDGLPDLLQEVAKEADTGIKFYASNDEVAIRQYRLGPSDLPTALIVKDGRHISYPSREFKNTPEVRDAFIKWIQIEKFPLVSQIGPTNAPEILKGDRLVILAVINHDDTSNTKKFRQLAETWTSNDRKQRNKGDRLLFAELDGIDYADHAKTAYGITKNNIPAILILDPARNQYFVNDQQQKNLSMDQPKILAKMLQDISAGRVAGVSTLPIHEKAGLKLREGMALAQSHWLLSCTTFSVVGVLLYKFMGRRKSRHPILPLKQQQSALEHND
;
A
#
# COMPACT_ATOMS: atom_id res chain seq x y z
N MET A 1 77.15 -10.42 51.21
CA MET A 1 76.18 -10.52 52.33
C MET A 1 75.53 -9.16 52.52
N ARG A 2 74.19 -9.11 52.68
CA ARG A 2 73.27 -7.93 52.73
C ARG A 2 72.79 -7.44 51.34
N GLN A 3 71.65 -7.93 50.87
CA GLN A 3 70.27 -7.42 51.06
C GLN A 3 70.00 -6.12 50.30
N LEU A 4 69.06 -6.13 49.36
CA LEU A 4 67.76 -5.43 49.49
C LEU A 4 66.90 -5.62 48.22
N TRP A 5 65.70 -6.12 48.45
CA TRP A 5 64.54 -5.99 47.59
C TRP A 5 64.18 -4.51 47.42
N VAL A 6 63.89 -4.04 46.20
CA VAL A 6 62.78 -3.11 45.92
C VAL A 6 62.35 -3.30 44.46
N ALA A 7 61.14 -3.84 44.28
CA ALA A 7 60.37 -3.66 43.05
C ALA A 7 59.80 -2.23 43.07
N PHE A 8 60.07 -1.44 42.03
CA PHE A 8 59.37 -0.18 41.78
C PHE A 8 59.01 -0.16 40.29
N ILE A 9 57.90 -0.82 39.95
CA ILE A 9 57.20 -0.53 38.70
C ILE A 9 56.50 0.81 38.95
N LEU A 10 57.07 1.89 38.41
CA LEU A 10 56.36 3.14 38.22
C LEU A 10 55.26 2.90 37.17
N PHE A 11 54.11 2.40 37.61
CA PHE A 11 52.86 2.71 36.93
C PHE A 11 52.60 4.20 37.17
N LEU A 12 53.18 5.04 36.31
CA LEU A 12 52.62 6.36 36.03
C LEU A 12 51.27 6.10 35.36
N GLY A 13 50.25 5.88 36.19
CA GLY A 13 48.88 5.98 35.77
C GLY A 13 48.66 7.40 35.29
N TRP A 14 48.65 7.61 33.98
CA TRP A 14 47.89 8.72 33.43
C TRP A 14 46.44 8.47 33.83
N ARG A 15 46.00 9.14 34.91
CA ARG A 15 44.60 9.48 35.05
C ARG A 15 44.29 10.47 33.94
N VAL A 16 43.90 9.95 32.79
CA VAL A 16 43.13 10.72 31.81
C VAL A 16 41.90 11.19 32.58
N HIS A 17 41.88 12.46 32.97
CA HIS A 17 40.65 13.04 33.49
C HIS A 17 39.66 13.06 32.31
N ALA A 18 38.46 12.52 32.47
CA ALA A 18 37.40 12.74 31.50
C ALA A 18 37.13 14.24 31.39
N ALA A 19 37.65 14.82 30.31
CA ALA A 19 37.34 16.17 29.90
C ALA A 19 36.14 16.11 28.95
N ALA A 20 35.24 17.10 29.05
CA ALA A 20 34.16 17.28 28.10
C ALA A 20 34.73 17.28 26.67
N VAL A 21 34.00 16.69 25.71
CA VAL A 21 34.44 16.67 24.31
C VAL A 21 34.46 18.10 23.78
N SER A 22 35.59 18.54 23.22
CA SER A 22 35.66 19.85 22.58
C SER A 22 35.00 19.79 21.20
N LEU A 23 33.97 20.60 21.01
CA LEU A 23 33.16 20.66 19.80
C LEU A 23 33.41 21.97 19.04
N GLY A 24 33.52 21.84 17.72
CA GLY A 24 33.67 22.92 16.77
C GLY A 24 32.95 22.60 15.45
N PRO A 25 32.90 23.53 14.48
CA PRO A 25 32.09 23.39 13.27
C PRO A 25 32.32 22.08 12.49
N GLN A 26 33.55 21.56 12.53
CA GLN A 26 33.98 20.36 11.83
C GLN A 26 33.47 19.03 12.43
N ASN A 27 33.21 18.98 13.74
CA ASN A 27 32.85 17.74 14.42
C ASN A 27 31.49 17.83 15.15
N PHE A 28 30.94 19.03 15.34
CA PHE A 28 29.70 19.25 16.07
C PHE A 28 28.57 18.39 15.54
N LYS A 29 28.19 18.56 14.26
CA LYS A 29 27.08 17.83 13.64
C LYS A 29 27.30 16.32 13.64
N THR A 30 28.53 15.88 13.39
CA THR A 30 28.83 14.43 13.29
C THR A 30 28.76 13.75 14.65
N LEU A 31 29.26 14.41 15.70
CA LEU A 31 29.28 13.84 17.05
C LEU A 31 27.91 13.93 17.71
N THR A 32 27.20 15.04 17.54
CA THR A 32 25.87 15.23 18.16
C THR A 32 24.75 14.48 17.43
N ALA A 33 24.98 13.99 16.21
CA ALA A 33 23.97 13.28 15.40
C ALA A 33 23.35 12.06 16.07
N LYS A 34 23.97 11.49 17.11
CA LYS A 34 23.44 10.35 17.85
C LYS A 34 23.60 10.56 19.34
N GLY A 35 22.63 10.06 20.08
CA GLY A 35 22.59 10.09 21.53
C GLY A 35 22.17 11.44 22.09
N THR A 36 22.21 11.53 23.41
CA THR A 36 21.87 12.71 24.20
C THR A 36 23.12 13.50 24.52
N TRP A 37 23.13 14.80 24.21
CA TRP A 37 24.28 15.68 24.41
C TRP A 37 23.94 16.88 25.27
N PHE A 38 24.72 17.10 26.33
CA PHE A 38 24.71 18.34 27.11
C PHE A 38 25.96 19.14 26.79
N ILE A 39 25.79 20.32 26.21
CA ILE A 39 26.88 21.11 25.64
C ILE A 39 26.96 22.46 26.33
N GLU A 40 28.10 22.74 26.96
CA GLU A 40 28.42 24.08 27.48
C GLU A 40 29.01 24.95 26.37
N PHE A 41 28.37 26.08 26.11
CA PHE A 41 28.90 27.16 25.29
C PHE A 41 29.51 28.21 26.21
N PHE A 42 30.82 28.45 26.08
CA PHE A 42 31.59 29.29 27.02
C PHE A 42 32.54 30.25 26.31
N SER A 43 33.15 31.15 27.08
CA SER A 43 34.29 31.97 26.65
C SER A 43 35.36 31.96 27.75
N PRO A 44 36.66 31.76 27.42
CA PRO A 44 37.74 31.75 28.40
C PRO A 44 37.95 33.11 29.09
N TYR A 45 37.45 34.20 28.51
CA TYR A 45 37.57 35.56 29.03
C TYR A 45 36.33 36.04 29.80
N CYS A 46 35.30 35.20 29.92
CA CYS A 46 34.08 35.55 30.62
C CYS A 46 34.18 35.17 32.11
N PRO A 47 34.09 36.13 33.05
CA PRO A 47 34.18 35.84 34.49
C PRO A 47 33.11 34.84 34.97
N ALA A 48 31.89 34.91 34.43
CA ALA A 48 30.83 33.96 34.76
C ALA A 48 31.12 32.55 34.24
N CYS A 49 31.75 32.41 33.06
CA CYS A 49 32.22 31.12 32.55
C CYS A 49 33.32 30.54 33.44
N GLN A 50 34.28 31.37 33.85
CA GLN A 50 35.37 30.94 34.73
C GLN A 50 34.85 30.46 36.09
N GLN A 51 33.80 31.10 36.62
CA GLN A 51 33.13 30.65 37.85
C GLN A 51 32.34 29.35 37.67
N PHE A 52 31.79 29.10 36.48
CA PHE A 52 31.01 27.91 36.19
C PHE A 52 31.86 26.69 35.82
N ALA A 53 33.02 26.90 35.20
CA ALA A 53 33.94 25.86 34.74
C ALA A 53 34.26 24.76 35.79
N PRO A 54 34.46 25.05 37.10
CA PRO A 54 34.69 24.02 38.10
C PRO A 54 33.48 23.10 38.27
N THR A 55 32.27 23.67 38.27
CA THR A 55 31.02 22.91 38.38
C THR A 55 30.81 22.03 37.15
N TRP A 56 31.05 22.57 35.94
CA TRP A 56 30.95 21.80 34.70
C TRP A 56 31.98 20.67 34.63
N SER A 57 33.24 20.94 34.99
CA SER A 57 34.29 19.91 35.03
C SER A 57 33.95 18.80 36.01
N LYS A 58 33.46 19.15 37.21
CA LYS A 58 32.97 18.17 38.18
C LYS A 58 31.87 17.31 37.56
N LEU A 59 31.00 17.90 36.72
CA LEU A 59 29.78 17.25 36.20
C LEU A 59 30.15 16.14 35.27
N VAL A 60 31.06 16.45 34.36
CA VAL A 60 31.60 15.49 33.40
C VAL A 60 32.38 14.39 34.10
N THR A 61 33.20 14.71 35.11
CA THR A 61 34.01 13.71 35.82
C THR A 61 33.15 12.73 36.63
N GLU A 62 32.15 13.18 37.38
CA GLU A 62 31.32 12.26 38.18
C GLU A 62 30.27 11.50 37.34
N HIS A 63 30.02 11.92 36.10
CA HIS A 63 29.14 11.21 35.15
C HIS A 63 29.93 10.44 34.08
N GLU A 64 31.24 10.24 34.26
CA GLU A 64 32.12 9.51 33.33
C GLU A 64 31.65 8.07 33.09
N ASP A 65 31.11 7.41 34.12
CA ASP A 65 30.55 6.06 34.00
C ASP A 65 29.28 6.00 33.13
N ARG A 66 28.53 7.11 33.03
CA ARG A 66 27.33 7.24 32.19
C ARG A 66 27.61 7.74 30.77
N LEU A 67 28.85 8.13 30.46
CA LEU A 67 29.28 8.45 29.10
C LEU A 67 29.24 7.24 28.15
N LYS A 68 29.12 6.03 28.71
CA LYS A 68 28.95 4.77 27.98
C LYS A 68 27.49 4.45 27.65
N ASP A 69 26.55 5.13 28.32
CA ASP A 69 25.10 4.93 28.19
C ASP A 69 24.48 6.13 27.45
N ASP A 70 24.80 6.29 26.16
CA ASP A 70 24.19 7.24 25.20
C ASP A 70 24.11 8.74 25.60
N ILE A 71 24.68 9.14 26.74
CA ILE A 71 24.72 10.51 27.26
C ILE A 71 26.13 11.05 27.13
N HIS A 72 26.27 12.24 26.57
CA HIS A 72 27.55 12.85 26.23
C HIS A 72 27.63 14.29 26.73
N PHE A 73 28.84 14.72 27.10
CA PHE A 73 29.11 16.09 27.54
C PHE A 73 30.09 16.77 26.58
N GLY A 74 29.71 17.95 26.10
CA GLY A 74 30.49 18.75 25.16
C GLY A 74 30.80 20.15 25.67
N THR A 75 31.81 20.78 25.08
CA THR A 75 32.12 22.20 25.26
C THR A 75 32.36 22.88 23.91
N VAL A 76 31.89 24.11 23.76
CA VAL A 76 32.12 24.96 22.58
C VAL A 76 32.69 26.30 23.05
N ASP A 77 33.88 26.64 22.56
CA ASP A 77 34.50 27.94 22.80
C ASP A 77 33.95 28.99 21.81
N CYS A 78 33.16 29.93 22.32
CA CYS A 78 32.54 30.99 21.53
C CYS A 78 33.50 32.09 21.09
N THR A 79 34.70 32.15 21.65
CA THR A 79 35.75 33.04 21.14
C THR A 79 36.39 32.48 19.87
N ALA A 80 36.46 31.16 19.76
CA ALA A 80 36.94 30.46 18.57
C ALA A 80 35.83 30.26 17.52
N PHE A 81 34.59 29.97 17.94
CA PHE A 81 33.50 29.53 17.07
C PHE A 81 32.23 30.39 17.24
N GLY A 82 32.36 31.70 16.99
CA GLY A 82 31.28 32.67 17.19
C GLY A 82 30.00 32.36 16.39
N ASP A 83 30.11 31.85 15.17
CA ASP A 83 28.94 31.51 14.32
C ASP A 83 28.13 30.37 14.92
N LEU A 84 28.81 29.31 15.36
CA LEU A 84 28.20 28.15 16.00
C LEU A 84 27.51 28.54 17.32
N CYS A 85 28.10 29.46 18.08
CA CYS A 85 27.48 29.98 19.29
C CYS A 85 26.25 30.84 19.01
N ARG A 86 26.28 31.70 17.98
CA ARG A 86 25.12 32.50 17.59
C ARG A 86 23.94 31.64 17.15
N GLU A 87 24.20 30.50 16.53
CA GLU A 87 23.17 29.56 16.11
C GLU A 87 22.43 28.92 17.30
N TYR A 88 23.14 28.58 18.37
CA TYR A 88 22.57 27.77 19.45
C TYR A 88 22.41 28.48 20.80
N THR A 89 22.90 29.72 20.96
CA THR A 89 22.81 30.48 22.22
C THR A 89 22.09 31.81 22.01
N GLU A 90 20.87 31.93 22.55
CA GLU A 90 20.07 33.17 22.46
C GLU A 90 20.31 34.12 23.66
N GLY A 91 20.99 33.66 24.72
CA GLY A 91 21.12 34.38 26.01
C GLY A 91 22.55 34.69 26.47
N GLY A 92 23.56 34.55 25.59
CA GLY A 92 24.97 34.73 25.93
C GLY A 92 25.59 33.52 26.66
N VAL A 93 26.84 33.68 27.13
CA VAL A 93 27.65 32.62 27.76
C VAL A 93 27.90 32.89 29.25
N PRO A 94 28.04 31.86 30.12
CA PRO A 94 27.95 30.43 29.81
C PRO A 94 26.51 29.98 29.59
N SER A 95 26.32 29.06 28.65
CA SER A 95 25.01 28.48 28.36
C SER A 95 25.11 26.97 28.20
N VAL A 96 24.18 26.23 28.80
CA VAL A 96 24.12 24.77 28.65
C VAL A 96 22.93 24.44 27.76
N GLN A 97 23.22 23.80 26.63
CA GLN A 97 22.25 23.38 25.63
C GLN A 97 22.11 21.87 25.66
N TYR A 98 20.88 21.39 25.55
CA TYR A 98 20.55 19.97 25.50
C TYR A 98 20.13 19.60 24.09
N PHE A 99 20.82 18.59 23.55
CA PHE A 99 20.65 18.06 22.21
C PHE A 99 20.27 16.58 22.28
N TYR A 100 19.46 16.13 21.33
CA TYR A 100 19.05 14.74 21.18
C TYR A 100 19.06 14.38 19.69
N HIS A 101 19.87 13.37 19.32
CA HIS A 101 20.07 12.92 17.93
C HIS A 101 20.31 14.05 16.92
N GLY A 102 21.14 15.02 17.31
CA GLY A 102 21.59 16.12 16.46
C GLY A 102 20.75 17.39 16.54
N GLU A 103 19.57 17.34 17.17
CA GLU A 103 18.67 18.48 17.30
C GLU A 103 18.78 19.14 18.68
N LYS A 104 18.77 20.47 18.71
CA LYS A 104 18.72 21.23 19.96
C LYS A 104 17.29 21.19 20.51
N VAL A 105 17.08 20.49 21.62
CA VAL A 105 15.75 20.28 22.20
C VAL A 105 15.41 21.30 23.28
N ASP A 106 16.39 21.70 24.09
CA ASP A 106 16.16 22.64 25.20
C ASP A 106 17.44 23.39 25.59
N ALA A 107 17.26 24.47 26.35
CA ALA A 107 18.33 25.20 27.01
C ALA A 107 18.12 25.18 28.53
N PHE A 108 19.15 24.85 29.29
CA PHE A 108 19.08 24.86 30.74
C PHE A 108 18.98 26.29 31.28
N LYS A 109 17.91 26.59 32.04
CA LYS A 109 17.61 27.92 32.61
C LYS A 109 17.77 27.99 34.13
N GLY A 110 18.22 26.91 34.77
CA GLY A 110 18.33 26.80 36.22
C GLY A 110 19.60 27.45 36.79
N ALA A 111 19.75 27.35 38.11
CA ALA A 111 20.99 27.74 38.79
C ALA A 111 22.16 26.88 38.28
N ARG A 112 23.33 27.50 38.08
CA ARG A 112 24.54 26.83 37.56
C ARG A 112 25.31 26.07 38.65
N GLU A 113 24.55 25.43 39.53
CA GLU A 113 25.02 24.63 40.64
C GLU A 113 24.86 23.13 40.33
N TRP A 114 25.62 22.31 41.05
CA TRP A 114 25.65 20.86 40.86
C TRP A 114 24.27 20.21 40.83
N ASP A 115 23.51 20.39 41.91
CA ASP A 115 22.26 19.67 42.13
C ASP A 115 21.20 20.02 41.07
N ALA A 116 21.18 21.29 40.63
CA ALA A 116 20.26 21.76 39.61
C ALA A 116 20.57 21.14 38.23
N LEU A 117 21.85 20.99 37.89
CA LEU A 117 22.27 20.34 36.65
C LEU A 117 22.00 18.84 36.66
N VAL A 118 22.28 18.16 37.77
CA VAL A 118 22.00 16.73 37.93
C VAL A 118 20.50 16.44 37.86
N ALA A 119 19.68 17.25 38.52
CA ALA A 119 18.23 17.12 38.46
C ALA A 119 17.70 17.29 37.03
N TYR A 120 18.19 18.32 36.33
CA TYR A 120 17.82 18.57 34.94
C TYR A 120 18.20 17.42 34.00
N ILE A 121 19.42 16.90 34.11
CA ILE A 121 19.88 15.76 33.32
C ILE A 121 18.99 14.55 33.60
N ALA A 122 18.74 14.22 34.86
CA ALA A 122 17.92 13.08 35.25
C ALA A 122 16.46 13.19 34.79
N GLU A 123 15.90 14.40 34.72
CA GLU A 123 14.57 14.65 34.18
C GLU A 123 14.55 14.45 32.66
N ARG A 124 15.50 15.05 31.93
CA ARG A 124 15.56 14.95 30.47
C ARG A 124 15.86 13.53 29.99
N THR A 125 16.77 12.81 30.64
CA THR A 125 17.09 11.42 30.24
C THR A 125 15.91 10.48 30.46
N LYS A 126 15.06 10.69 31.48
CA LYS A 126 13.82 9.92 31.65
C LYS A 126 12.83 10.15 30.51
N VAL A 127 12.74 11.39 30.03
CA VAL A 127 11.90 11.73 28.87
C VAL A 127 12.45 11.07 27.60
N ASP A 128 13.76 11.05 27.41
CA ASP A 128 14.40 10.38 26.27
C ASP A 128 14.24 8.87 26.31
N GLU A 129 14.44 8.24 27.47
CA GLU A 129 14.15 6.83 27.64
C GLU A 129 12.68 6.50 27.37
N GLN A 130 11.74 7.38 27.75
CA GLN A 130 10.33 7.21 27.41
C GLN A 130 10.09 7.39 25.91
N LYS A 131 10.74 8.36 25.25
CA LYS A 131 10.66 8.58 23.80
C LYS A 131 11.25 7.41 23.01
N GLU A 132 12.43 6.90 23.39
CA GLU A 132 13.04 5.70 22.82
C GLU A 132 12.14 4.47 23.05
N ARG A 133 11.55 4.31 24.24
CA ARG A 133 10.56 3.25 24.49
C ARG A 133 9.30 3.38 23.64
N ILE A 134 8.88 4.59 23.25
CA ILE A 134 7.71 4.81 22.38
C ILE A 134 8.07 4.60 20.89
N ASN A 135 9.28 4.99 20.50
CA ASN A 135 9.78 4.90 19.13
C ASN A 135 10.27 3.49 18.76
N ASN A 136 10.68 2.69 19.75
CA ASN A 136 11.22 1.34 19.55
C ASN A 136 10.16 0.22 19.75
N VAL A 137 8.87 0.57 19.83
CA VAL A 137 7.78 -0.40 19.95
C VAL A 137 7.17 -0.68 18.57
N LYS A 138 7.35 -1.92 18.10
CA LYS A 138 6.78 -2.48 16.87
C LYS A 138 5.24 -2.44 16.81
N ASN A 139 4.56 -2.23 17.94
CA ASN A 139 3.10 -2.22 18.04
C ASN A 139 2.57 -0.76 18.20
N PRO A 140 1.58 -0.34 17.41
CA PRO A 140 0.93 0.98 17.59
C PRO A 140 0.29 1.12 18.98
N ASN A 141 0.38 2.28 19.64
CA ASN A 141 -0.31 2.58 20.92
C ASN A 141 -0.27 1.44 21.96
N PRO A 142 0.91 1.06 22.47
CA PRO A 142 1.05 -0.07 23.38
C PRO A 142 0.42 0.17 24.76
N SER A 143 0.29 1.43 25.19
CA SER A 143 -0.33 1.81 26.46
C SER A 143 -1.85 1.91 26.40
N GLY A 144 -2.45 1.92 25.21
CA GLY A 144 -3.89 2.12 25.03
C GLY A 144 -4.32 3.53 25.44
N THR A 145 -3.45 4.53 25.26
CA THR A 145 -3.66 5.92 25.69
C THR A 145 -3.48 6.87 24.53
N SER A 146 -4.25 7.95 24.52
CA SER A 146 -3.98 9.11 23.67
C SER A 146 -2.69 9.78 24.13
N VAL A 147 -1.78 10.10 23.20
CA VAL A 147 -0.54 10.83 23.52
C VAL A 147 -0.65 12.29 23.08
N ASP A 148 -0.13 13.19 23.92
CA ASP A 148 0.03 14.59 23.53
C ASP A 148 1.10 14.71 22.44
N LEU A 149 0.68 15.29 21.31
CA LEU A 149 1.53 15.54 20.17
C LEU A 149 2.04 16.98 20.21
N ASP A 150 3.34 17.12 19.97
CA ASP A 150 3.96 18.41 19.70
C ASP A 150 3.95 18.70 18.20
N ARG A 151 4.43 19.90 17.84
CA ARG A 151 4.47 20.39 16.47
C ARG A 151 5.28 19.45 15.55
N GLU A 152 6.44 19.00 16.01
CA GLU A 152 7.37 18.22 15.20
C GLU A 152 6.79 16.85 14.87
N LYS A 153 6.17 16.19 15.85
CA LYS A 153 5.48 14.91 15.64
C LYS A 153 4.32 15.04 14.67
N ILE A 154 3.51 16.10 14.76
CA ILE A 154 2.43 16.33 13.80
C ILE A 154 2.98 16.51 12.39
N LEU A 155 4.05 17.29 12.21
CA LEU A 155 4.68 17.49 10.91
C LEU A 155 5.24 16.17 10.35
N ALA A 156 5.90 15.36 11.17
CA ALA A 156 6.40 14.05 10.79
C ALA A 156 5.26 13.11 10.38
N ILE A 157 4.17 13.06 11.15
CA ILE A 157 3.00 12.25 10.83
C ILE A 157 2.33 12.72 9.52
N GLN A 158 2.27 14.03 9.29
CA GLN A 158 1.68 14.59 8.08
C GLN A 158 2.55 14.41 6.82
N ALA A 159 3.87 14.31 6.97
CA ALA A 159 4.79 14.03 5.87
C ALA A 159 4.69 12.58 5.35
N GLY A 160 4.09 11.69 6.14
CA GLY A 160 3.87 10.29 5.80
C GLY A 160 4.27 9.41 6.98
N PRO A 161 3.31 8.88 7.76
CA PRO A 161 3.66 8.12 8.95
C PRO A 161 3.93 6.65 8.58
N ASP A 162 4.93 6.05 9.24
CA ASP A 162 5.26 4.62 9.09
C ASP A 162 4.14 3.68 9.58
N ARG A 163 3.25 4.21 10.42
CA ARG A 163 2.16 3.49 11.08
C ARG A 163 0.90 4.36 11.14
N PRO A 164 -0.30 3.76 11.22
CA PRO A 164 -1.54 4.51 11.18
C PRO A 164 -1.75 5.34 12.46
N TRP A 165 -2.13 6.61 12.29
CA TRP A 165 -2.40 7.56 13.38
C TRP A 165 -3.82 8.09 13.34
N PHE A 166 -4.53 8.03 14.46
CA PHE A 166 -5.81 8.68 14.65
C PHE A 166 -5.67 9.87 15.61
N ILE A 167 -5.83 11.07 15.07
CA ILE A 167 -5.45 12.32 15.73
C ILE A 167 -6.67 13.21 15.95
N LYS A 168 -6.84 13.67 17.19
CA LYS A 168 -7.81 14.71 17.57
C LYS A 168 -7.09 16.05 17.73
N TYR A 169 -7.46 17.00 16.89
CA TYR A 169 -7.06 18.41 17.02
C TYR A 169 -8.11 19.13 17.89
N TYR A 170 -7.67 19.73 18.99
CA TYR A 170 -8.58 20.28 20.00
C TYR A 170 -8.11 21.62 20.58
N SER A 171 -8.98 22.21 21.40
CA SER A 171 -8.69 23.36 22.26
C SER A 171 -9.24 23.10 23.68
N PRO A 172 -8.50 23.43 24.75
CA PRO A 172 -8.93 23.23 26.14
C PRO A 172 -10.22 23.97 26.50
N SER A 173 -10.48 25.12 25.89
CA SER A 173 -11.67 25.96 26.13
C SER A 173 -12.89 25.54 25.30
N CYS A 174 -12.78 24.47 24.50
CA CYS A 174 -13.87 24.02 23.66
C CYS A 174 -14.75 22.97 24.36
N MET A 175 -16.00 23.32 24.64
CA MET A 175 -16.98 22.42 25.25
C MET A 175 -17.18 21.10 24.47
N HIS A 176 -17.17 21.14 23.14
CA HIS A 176 -17.28 19.93 22.31
C HIS A 176 -16.06 19.01 22.42
N CYS A 177 -14.87 19.57 22.66
CA CYS A 177 -13.66 18.79 22.89
C CYS A 177 -13.68 18.14 24.27
N GLN A 178 -14.11 18.88 25.29
CA GLN A 178 -14.28 18.38 26.66
C GLN A 178 -15.29 17.23 26.70
N ALA A 179 -16.41 17.33 25.96
CA ALA A 179 -17.40 16.27 25.86
C ALA A 179 -16.88 15.00 25.15
N LEU A 180 -15.94 15.13 24.22
CA LEU A 180 -15.34 14.01 23.49
C LEU A 180 -14.24 13.30 24.30
N ALA A 181 -13.53 14.01 25.17
CA ALA A 181 -12.39 13.49 25.94
C ALA A 181 -12.61 12.10 26.57
N PRO A 182 -13.68 11.83 27.35
CA PRO A 182 -13.87 10.52 27.97
C PRO A 182 -14.11 9.40 26.94
N THR A 183 -14.71 9.71 25.79
CA THR A 183 -14.88 8.73 24.71
C THR A 183 -13.57 8.49 23.97
N TRP A 184 -12.77 9.55 23.77
CA TRP A 184 -11.46 9.47 23.12
C TRP A 184 -10.49 8.58 23.91
N GLU A 185 -10.47 8.69 25.23
CA GLU A 185 -9.67 7.82 26.12
C GLU A 185 -10.10 6.36 26.02
N LYS A 186 -11.41 6.09 26.06
CA LYS A 186 -11.96 4.72 25.90
C LYS A 186 -11.60 4.12 24.55
N MET A 187 -11.68 4.92 23.49
CA MET A 187 -11.33 4.52 22.13
C MET A 187 -9.82 4.23 22.01
N ALA A 188 -8.96 5.07 22.59
CA ALA A 188 -7.52 4.82 22.62
C ALA A 188 -7.19 3.49 23.29
N LYS A 189 -7.93 3.11 24.32
CA LYS A 189 -7.79 1.82 24.98
C LYS A 189 -8.28 0.66 24.12
N GLU A 190 -9.36 0.83 23.37
CA GLU A 190 -9.89 -0.20 22.47
C GLU A 190 -9.04 -0.43 21.22
N LEU A 191 -8.30 0.59 20.78
CA LEU A 191 -7.38 0.55 19.64
C LEU A 191 -5.93 0.20 20.04
N GLN A 192 -5.71 -0.24 21.28
CA GLN A 192 -4.39 -0.63 21.78
C GLN A 192 -3.76 -1.70 20.88
N ASN A 193 -2.48 -1.53 20.54
CA ASN A 193 -1.74 -2.41 19.60
C ASN A 193 -2.27 -2.41 18.16
N GLU A 194 -3.30 -1.64 17.82
CA GLU A 194 -3.87 -1.58 16.47
C GLU A 194 -3.53 -0.26 15.75
N VAL A 195 -3.73 0.89 16.42
CA VAL A 195 -3.56 2.24 15.82
C VAL A 195 -2.98 3.21 16.85
N ASP A 196 -2.05 4.08 16.44
CA ASP A 196 -1.58 5.16 17.29
C ASP A 196 -2.66 6.20 17.49
N VAL A 197 -2.88 6.61 18.73
CA VAL A 197 -3.89 7.62 19.06
C VAL A 197 -3.21 8.83 19.67
N GLY A 198 -3.42 9.99 19.06
CA GLY A 198 -2.82 11.24 19.49
C GLY A 198 -3.81 12.37 19.63
N GLU A 199 -3.43 13.36 20.43
CA GLU A 199 -4.15 14.62 20.54
C GLU A 199 -3.21 15.80 20.43
N PHE A 200 -3.69 16.88 19.82
CA PHE A 200 -2.90 18.08 19.57
C PHE A 200 -3.66 19.31 20.05
N ASP A 201 -3.11 20.01 21.04
CA ASP A 201 -3.60 21.28 21.55
C ASP A 201 -3.07 22.45 20.71
N ARG A 202 -3.97 23.09 19.96
CA ARG A 202 -3.61 24.25 19.12
C ARG A 202 -3.43 25.54 19.91
N VAL A 203 -3.94 25.63 21.14
CA VAL A 203 -3.86 26.84 21.98
C VAL A 203 -2.71 26.73 22.99
N SER A 204 -1.95 25.63 22.96
CA SER A 204 -0.76 25.49 23.79
C SER A 204 0.28 26.58 23.44
N PRO A 205 1.08 27.05 24.41
CA PRO A 205 2.19 28.00 24.16
C PRO A 205 3.17 27.50 23.09
N PHE A 206 3.25 26.18 22.90
CA PHE A 206 4.06 25.51 21.89
C PHE A 206 3.46 25.55 20.47
N SER A 207 2.16 25.82 20.33
CA SER A 207 1.42 25.96 19.05
C SER A 207 1.21 27.42 18.62
N LEU A 208 1.38 28.39 19.52
CA LEU A 208 1.10 29.82 19.34
C LEU A 208 2.13 30.62 18.51
N TYR A 209 3.08 29.98 17.83
CA TYR A 209 3.92 30.67 16.85
C TYR A 209 3.12 30.97 15.57
N ALA A 210 3.13 32.22 15.11
CA ALA A 210 2.39 32.71 13.94
C ALA A 210 2.62 31.89 12.65
N SER A 211 3.77 31.22 12.52
CA SER A 211 4.10 30.34 11.39
C SER A 211 3.29 29.03 11.37
N PHE A 212 2.75 28.57 12.52
CA PHE A 212 2.01 27.32 12.62
C PHE A 212 0.48 27.52 12.62
N GLU A 213 -0.01 28.71 12.97
CA GLU A 213 -1.42 29.06 12.78
C GLU A 213 -1.86 28.94 11.31
N GLY A 214 -0.97 29.29 10.36
CA GLY A 214 -1.17 29.06 8.92
C GLY A 214 -1.22 27.57 8.56
N HIS A 215 -0.30 26.76 9.12
CA HIS A 215 -0.18 25.33 8.83
C HIS A 215 -1.44 24.52 9.15
N CYS A 216 -2.08 24.77 10.30
CA CYS A 216 -3.35 24.09 10.61
C CYS A 216 -4.49 24.51 9.65
N ALA A 217 -4.51 25.75 9.18
CA ALA A 217 -5.48 26.21 8.19
C ALA A 217 -5.21 25.57 6.81
N ASP A 218 -3.94 25.47 6.41
CA ASP A 218 -3.49 24.83 5.16
C ASP A 218 -3.84 23.33 5.14
N TYR A 219 -3.84 22.68 6.31
CA TYR A 219 -4.27 21.29 6.48
C TYR A 219 -5.77 21.10 6.75
N GLY A 220 -6.56 22.16 6.57
CA GLY A 220 -8.03 22.12 6.64
C GLY A 220 -8.58 21.90 8.06
N ILE A 221 -7.88 22.37 9.09
CA ILE A 221 -8.34 22.35 10.49
C ILE A 221 -8.95 23.72 10.82
N SER A 222 -10.25 23.83 10.54
CA SER A 222 -10.99 25.10 10.64
C SER A 222 -11.96 25.15 11.84
N TYR A 223 -12.18 24.04 12.53
CA TYR A 223 -13.08 23.94 13.68
C TYR A 223 -12.60 22.89 14.68
N TYR A 224 -13.18 22.85 15.88
CA TYR A 224 -12.80 21.88 16.91
C TYR A 224 -14.01 21.14 17.50
N PRO A 225 -13.86 19.85 17.85
CA PRO A 225 -12.72 19.00 17.51
C PRO A 225 -12.72 18.65 16.01
N THR A 226 -11.55 18.65 15.38
CA THR A 226 -11.32 18.01 14.07
C THR A 226 -10.58 16.71 14.32
N ILE A 227 -11.06 15.62 13.72
CA ILE A 227 -10.52 14.28 13.92
C ILE A 227 -10.05 13.77 12.56
N LYS A 228 -8.79 13.35 12.46
CA LYS A 228 -8.21 12.83 11.21
C LYS A 228 -7.51 11.51 11.42
N LEU A 229 -7.69 10.60 10.46
CA LEU A 229 -6.94 9.36 10.33
C LEU A 229 -5.88 9.53 9.24
N PHE A 230 -4.64 9.26 9.61
CA PHE A 230 -3.49 9.18 8.73
C PHE A 230 -3.16 7.70 8.57
N ALA A 231 -3.46 7.12 7.41
CA ALA A 231 -3.22 5.70 7.16
C ALA A 231 -3.08 5.43 5.66
N ASN A 232 -2.20 4.50 5.29
CA ASN A 232 -2.01 4.05 3.89
C ASN A 232 -1.71 5.18 2.90
N GLY A 233 -0.98 6.21 3.33
CA GLY A 233 -0.66 7.37 2.50
C GLY A 233 -1.84 8.32 2.22
N ASP A 234 -2.98 8.12 2.88
CA ASP A 234 -4.17 8.97 2.78
C ASP A 234 -4.50 9.62 4.13
N VAL A 235 -5.15 10.78 4.06
CA VAL A 235 -5.60 11.56 5.22
C VAL A 235 -7.10 11.75 5.16
N GLN A 236 -7.82 11.08 6.05
CA GLN A 236 -9.27 11.10 6.06
C GLN A 236 -9.82 11.79 7.31
N GLU A 237 -10.67 12.78 7.11
CA GLU A 237 -11.39 13.44 8.19
C GLU A 237 -12.59 12.61 8.65
N TYR A 238 -12.71 12.40 9.96
CA TYR A 238 -13.86 11.75 10.57
C TYR A 238 -15.00 12.76 10.76
N LYS A 239 -16.15 12.48 10.14
CA LYS A 239 -17.35 13.32 10.20
C LYS A 239 -18.57 12.64 10.84
N GLY A 240 -18.38 11.44 11.40
CA GLY A 240 -19.44 10.66 12.06
C GLY A 240 -19.76 11.19 13.46
N ASP A 241 -20.69 10.51 14.15
CA ASP A 241 -21.03 10.83 15.54
C ASP A 241 -19.87 10.50 16.49
N ARG A 242 -19.82 11.14 17.65
CA ARG A 242 -18.69 11.02 18.59
C ARG A 242 -18.83 9.86 19.58
N SER A 243 -19.65 8.84 19.26
CA SER A 243 -19.76 7.64 20.09
C SER A 243 -18.53 6.74 19.92
N LEU A 244 -18.26 5.93 20.95
CA LEU A 244 -17.15 4.96 20.94
C LEU A 244 -17.26 4.00 19.75
N VAL A 245 -18.47 3.50 19.49
CA VAL A 245 -18.74 2.51 18.43
C VAL A 245 -18.43 3.09 17.06
N SER A 246 -18.89 4.30 16.76
CA SER A 246 -18.68 4.92 15.45
C SER A 246 -17.22 5.28 15.21
N LEU A 247 -16.52 5.76 16.24
CA LEU A 247 -15.09 6.07 16.18
C LEU A 247 -14.24 4.81 15.94
N VAL A 248 -14.44 3.76 16.73
CA VAL A 248 -13.71 2.49 16.59
C VAL A 248 -14.03 1.82 15.24
N GLY A 249 -15.30 1.80 14.85
CA GLY A 249 -15.73 1.23 13.57
C GLY A 249 -15.07 1.92 12.38
N PHE A 250 -15.00 3.26 12.40
CA PHE A 250 -14.34 4.04 11.35
C PHE A 250 -12.86 3.68 11.19
N VAL A 251 -12.14 3.55 12.31
CA VAL A 251 -10.72 3.21 12.32
C VAL A 251 -10.50 1.77 11.88
N LYS A 252 -11.21 0.80 12.47
CA LYS A 252 -11.05 -0.63 12.15
C LYS A 252 -11.37 -0.95 10.69
N GLN A 253 -12.33 -0.24 10.08
CA GLN A 253 -12.65 -0.38 8.67
C GLN A 253 -11.49 0.06 7.74
N ARG A 254 -10.67 1.01 8.16
CA ARG A 254 -9.65 1.68 7.32
C ARG A 254 -8.22 1.26 7.62
N VAL A 255 -7.99 0.75 8.83
CA VAL A 255 -6.66 0.43 9.36
C VAL A 255 -6.48 -1.06 9.64
N GLY A 256 -7.56 -1.85 9.69
CA GLY A 256 -7.47 -3.28 10.00
C GLY A 256 -6.41 -3.97 9.14
N SER A 257 -5.54 -4.76 9.77
CA SER A 257 -4.58 -5.62 9.06
C SER A 257 -5.30 -6.37 7.96
N GLN A 258 -4.88 -6.15 6.72
CA GLN A 258 -5.44 -6.86 5.58
C GLN A 258 -5.18 -8.36 5.69
N VAL A 259 -4.19 -8.75 6.51
CA VAL A 259 -3.95 -10.12 6.94
C VAL A 259 -4.65 -10.36 8.30
N LYS A 260 -5.75 -11.11 8.29
CA LYS A 260 -6.49 -11.46 9.50
C LYS A 260 -5.85 -12.65 10.20
N HIS A 261 -5.43 -12.49 11.45
CA HIS A 261 -4.96 -13.64 12.24
C HIS A 261 -6.17 -14.47 12.72
N VAL A 262 -6.11 -15.78 12.54
CA VAL A 262 -7.23 -16.69 12.80
C VAL A 262 -6.77 -17.97 13.50
N SER A 263 -7.57 -18.46 14.45
CA SER A 263 -7.33 -19.75 15.11
C SER A 263 -7.65 -20.92 14.16
N GLY A 264 -7.13 -22.10 14.46
CA GLY A 264 -7.29 -23.27 13.59
C GLY A 264 -8.74 -23.70 13.39
N THR A 265 -9.59 -23.52 14.41
CA THR A 265 -11.02 -23.83 14.32
C THR A 265 -11.81 -22.89 13.41
N GLN A 266 -11.35 -21.65 13.22
CA GLN A 266 -12.04 -20.64 12.41
C GLN A 266 -11.49 -20.54 10.99
N LEU A 267 -10.25 -20.97 10.76
CA LEU A 267 -9.57 -20.80 9.48
C LEU A 267 -10.29 -21.54 8.35
N ALA A 268 -10.69 -22.80 8.56
CA ALA A 268 -11.40 -23.58 7.56
C ALA A 268 -12.69 -22.90 7.11
N GLN A 269 -13.50 -22.46 8.08
CA GLN A 269 -14.77 -21.80 7.83
C GLN A 269 -14.59 -20.49 7.05
N ARG A 270 -13.65 -19.62 7.47
CA ARG A 270 -13.45 -18.33 6.79
C ARG A 270 -12.93 -18.50 5.37
N VAL A 271 -12.03 -19.45 5.14
CA VAL A 271 -11.52 -19.76 3.81
C VAL A 271 -12.64 -20.32 2.91
N GLU A 272 -13.55 -21.11 3.46
CA GLU A 272 -14.71 -21.62 2.73
C GLU A 272 -15.71 -20.51 2.38
N GLU A 273 -16.00 -19.59 3.31
CA GLU A 273 -16.85 -18.42 3.09
C GLU A 273 -16.31 -17.49 1.99
N ASP A 274 -14.99 -17.26 1.95
CA ASP A 274 -14.36 -16.42 0.93
C ASP A 274 -14.14 -17.15 -0.41
N GLY A 275 -14.23 -18.48 -0.43
CA GLY A 275 -14.01 -19.35 -1.60
C GLY A 275 -12.54 -19.47 -2.05
N VAL A 276 -11.81 -18.35 -2.12
CA VAL A 276 -10.36 -18.31 -2.36
C VAL A 276 -9.69 -17.36 -1.40
N ALA A 277 -8.67 -17.84 -0.69
CA ALA A 277 -7.90 -17.02 0.23
C ALA A 277 -6.42 -17.38 0.26
N LEU A 278 -5.59 -16.40 0.61
CA LEU A 278 -4.20 -16.63 0.98
C LEU A 278 -4.13 -16.95 2.47
N VAL A 279 -3.43 -18.03 2.81
CA VAL A 279 -3.23 -18.50 4.19
C VAL A 279 -1.74 -18.61 4.47
N TYR A 280 -1.26 -17.84 5.43
CA TYR A 280 0.10 -17.90 5.93
C TYR A 280 0.18 -18.71 7.22
N LEU A 281 1.04 -19.72 7.23
CA LEU A 281 1.26 -20.60 8.38
C LEU A 281 2.70 -20.48 8.84
N TYR A 282 2.90 -20.30 10.14
CA TYR A 282 4.21 -19.97 10.69
C TYR A 282 4.39 -20.49 12.12
N ASN A 283 5.65 -20.64 12.55
CA ASN A 283 5.97 -20.98 13.93
C ASN A 283 6.19 -19.69 14.73
N LYS A 284 5.33 -19.39 15.70
CA LYS A 284 5.41 -18.14 16.49
C LYS A 284 6.72 -17.93 17.26
N GLU A 285 7.43 -19.00 17.62
CA GLU A 285 8.71 -18.91 18.34
C GLU A 285 9.87 -18.54 17.42
N LYS A 286 9.79 -18.90 16.14
CA LYS A 286 10.87 -18.71 15.16
C LYS A 286 10.57 -17.61 14.14
N ASP A 287 9.30 -17.44 13.83
CA ASP A 287 8.79 -16.66 12.72
C ASP A 287 7.80 -15.59 13.21
N GLY A 288 7.77 -14.46 12.51
CA GLY A 288 6.73 -13.45 12.65
C GLY A 288 5.82 -13.42 11.42
N LEU A 289 4.82 -12.53 11.45
CA LEU A 289 4.10 -12.14 10.24
C LEU A 289 5.02 -11.25 9.39
N PRO A 290 5.37 -11.62 8.14
CA PRO A 290 6.28 -10.83 7.32
C PRO A 290 5.66 -9.52 6.84
N ASP A 291 6.44 -8.45 6.81
CA ASP A 291 6.02 -7.15 6.26
C ASP A 291 5.55 -7.27 4.81
N LEU A 292 6.20 -8.16 4.03
CA LEU A 292 5.79 -8.48 2.66
C LEU A 292 4.31 -8.85 2.55
N LEU A 293 3.79 -9.67 3.48
CA LEU A 293 2.39 -10.09 3.44
C LEU A 293 1.46 -8.92 3.76
N GLN A 294 1.85 -8.05 4.68
CA GLN A 294 1.04 -6.87 5.00
C GLN A 294 1.00 -5.89 3.84
N GLU A 295 2.14 -5.62 3.20
CA GLU A 295 2.22 -4.73 2.05
C GLU A 295 1.43 -5.27 0.85
N VAL A 296 1.61 -6.55 0.51
CA VAL A 296 0.87 -7.16 -0.61
C VAL A 296 -0.62 -7.24 -0.32
N ALA A 297 -1.03 -7.48 0.94
CA ALA A 297 -2.45 -7.52 1.29
C ALA A 297 -3.13 -6.13 1.22
N LYS A 298 -2.38 -5.02 1.27
CA LYS A 298 -2.90 -3.66 1.01
C LYS A 298 -3.20 -3.42 -0.47
N GLU A 299 -2.64 -4.22 -1.37
CA GLU A 299 -2.83 -4.04 -2.81
C GLU A 299 -4.20 -4.57 -3.25
N ALA A 300 -5.05 -3.66 -3.72
CA ALA A 300 -6.40 -3.95 -4.21
C ALA A 300 -6.41 -5.01 -5.34
N ASP A 301 -5.36 -5.05 -6.15
CA ASP A 301 -5.23 -5.95 -7.30
C ASP A 301 -5.12 -7.43 -6.94
N THR A 302 -4.85 -7.76 -5.67
CA THR A 302 -4.80 -9.17 -5.23
C THR A 302 -6.16 -9.85 -5.29
N GLY A 303 -7.25 -9.12 -5.01
CA GLY A 303 -8.63 -9.62 -5.13
C GLY A 303 -9.02 -10.76 -4.19
N ILE A 304 -8.17 -11.13 -3.22
CA ILE A 304 -8.40 -12.25 -2.29
C ILE A 304 -8.14 -11.82 -0.84
N LYS A 305 -8.75 -12.52 0.12
CA LYS A 305 -8.50 -12.28 1.55
C LYS A 305 -7.23 -12.96 2.02
N PHE A 306 -6.56 -12.34 3.00
CA PHE A 306 -5.33 -12.85 3.58
C PHE A 306 -5.58 -13.25 5.02
N TYR A 307 -5.12 -14.44 5.37
CA TYR A 307 -5.21 -15.02 6.69
C TYR A 307 -3.83 -15.44 7.18
N ALA A 308 -3.60 -15.35 8.49
CA ALA A 308 -2.41 -15.90 9.12
C ALA A 308 -2.80 -16.77 10.32
N SER A 309 -2.07 -17.86 10.54
CA SER A 309 -2.26 -18.73 11.71
C SER A 309 -0.96 -19.40 12.12
N ASN A 310 -0.74 -19.48 13.43
CA ASN A 310 0.33 -20.27 14.05
C ASN A 310 -0.22 -21.46 14.84
N ASP A 311 -1.51 -21.79 14.65
CA ASP A 311 -2.22 -22.86 15.36
C ASP A 311 -1.85 -24.23 14.78
N GLU A 312 -1.50 -25.18 15.64
CA GLU A 312 -1.13 -26.53 15.20
C GLU A 312 -2.28 -27.26 14.48
N VAL A 313 -3.54 -26.98 14.86
CA VAL A 313 -4.72 -27.53 14.19
C VAL A 313 -4.81 -27.01 12.75
N ALA A 314 -4.55 -25.71 12.53
CA ALA A 314 -4.52 -25.10 11.20
C ALA A 314 -3.43 -25.74 10.33
N ILE A 315 -2.23 -25.92 10.89
CA ILE A 315 -1.08 -26.49 10.19
C ILE A 315 -1.37 -27.94 9.76
N ARG A 316 -1.88 -28.76 10.69
CA ARG A 316 -2.20 -30.17 10.43
C ARG A 316 -3.38 -30.34 9.46
N GLN A 317 -4.34 -29.42 9.42
CA GLN A 317 -5.45 -29.43 8.46
C GLN A 317 -4.96 -29.48 7.01
N TYR A 318 -3.87 -28.77 6.70
CA TYR A 318 -3.27 -28.76 5.37
C TYR A 318 -2.20 -29.84 5.18
N ARG A 319 -2.07 -30.80 6.12
CA ARG A 319 -1.09 -31.89 6.10
C ARG A 319 0.36 -31.40 6.08
N LEU A 320 0.62 -30.27 6.75
CA LEU A 320 1.95 -29.69 6.89
C LEU A 320 2.53 -30.03 8.27
N GLY A 321 3.86 -30.09 8.35
CA GLY A 321 4.60 -30.26 9.61
C GLY A 321 5.47 -29.04 9.94
N PRO A 322 6.14 -29.03 11.12
CA PRO A 322 7.01 -27.93 11.53
C PRO A 322 8.14 -27.61 10.54
N SER A 323 8.62 -28.62 9.81
CA SER A 323 9.65 -28.46 8.78
C SER A 323 9.16 -27.78 7.51
N ASP A 324 7.85 -27.60 7.34
CA ASP A 324 7.24 -26.94 6.19
C ASP A 324 7.02 -25.44 6.40
N LEU A 325 7.25 -24.97 7.63
CA LEU A 325 7.01 -23.59 8.05
C LEU A 325 8.30 -22.74 7.99
N PRO A 326 8.18 -21.41 7.75
CA PRO A 326 6.95 -20.70 7.39
C PRO A 326 6.55 -20.97 5.93
N THR A 327 5.25 -20.87 5.64
CA THR A 327 4.72 -21.07 4.28
C THR A 327 3.48 -20.24 4.01
N ALA A 328 3.30 -19.85 2.75
CA ALA A 328 2.09 -19.22 2.25
C ALA A 328 1.38 -20.20 1.31
N LEU A 329 0.07 -20.30 1.46
CA LEU A 329 -0.80 -21.16 0.68
C LEU A 329 -1.86 -20.31 0.00
N ILE A 330 -2.23 -20.64 -1.23
CA ILE A 330 -3.53 -20.25 -1.77
C ILE A 330 -4.46 -21.44 -1.62
N VAL A 331 -5.51 -21.26 -0.85
CA VAL A 331 -6.52 -22.29 -0.57
C VAL A 331 -7.75 -21.98 -1.41
N LYS A 332 -8.16 -22.96 -2.21
CA LYS A 332 -9.30 -22.88 -3.14
C LYS A 332 -9.80 -24.28 -3.49
N ASP A 333 -11.09 -24.41 -3.78
CA ASP A 333 -11.69 -25.67 -4.26
C ASP A 333 -11.35 -26.89 -3.38
N GLY A 334 -11.31 -26.73 -2.05
CA GLY A 334 -11.00 -27.80 -1.10
C GLY A 334 -9.54 -28.29 -1.13
N ARG A 335 -8.64 -27.56 -1.80
CA ARG A 335 -7.20 -27.86 -1.89
C ARG A 335 -6.36 -26.62 -1.63
N HIS A 336 -5.05 -26.81 -1.50
CA HIS A 336 -4.10 -25.72 -1.36
C HIS A 336 -2.96 -25.82 -2.38
N ILE A 337 -2.38 -24.68 -2.72
CA ILE A 337 -1.19 -24.54 -3.55
C ILE A 337 -0.19 -23.78 -2.70
N SER A 338 0.98 -24.37 -2.44
CA SER A 338 2.03 -23.72 -1.67
C SER A 338 2.83 -22.75 -2.53
N TYR A 339 3.19 -21.61 -1.96
CA TYR A 339 4.19 -20.72 -2.54
C TYR A 339 5.55 -21.46 -2.60
N PRO A 340 6.27 -21.42 -3.73
CA PRO A 340 7.49 -22.24 -3.90
C PRO A 340 8.68 -21.84 -3.01
N SER A 341 8.73 -20.59 -2.54
CA SER A 341 9.82 -20.08 -1.69
C SER A 341 9.39 -20.03 -0.22
N ARG A 342 10.37 -20.13 0.68
CA ARG A 342 10.22 -19.90 2.12
C ARG A 342 10.78 -18.56 2.58
N GLU A 343 11.28 -17.76 1.64
CA GLU A 343 11.78 -16.42 1.91
C GLU A 343 10.67 -15.39 1.69
N PHE A 344 10.36 -14.64 2.75
CA PHE A 344 9.33 -13.61 2.75
C PHE A 344 9.91 -12.21 3.03
N LYS A 345 11.18 -11.99 2.65
CA LYS A 345 11.81 -10.66 2.75
C LYS A 345 11.07 -9.69 1.81
N ASN A 346 10.83 -8.47 2.28
CA ASN A 346 10.18 -7.43 1.46
C ASN A 346 11.19 -6.75 0.52
N THR A 347 11.77 -7.51 -0.41
CA THR A 347 12.58 -6.96 -1.51
C THR A 347 11.72 -6.93 -2.79
N PRO A 348 12.03 -6.04 -3.74
CA PRO A 348 11.29 -5.96 -5.01
C PRO A 348 11.16 -7.31 -5.73
N GLU A 349 12.24 -8.10 -5.77
CA GLU A 349 12.27 -9.39 -6.49
C GLU A 349 11.35 -10.42 -5.86
N VAL A 350 11.38 -10.53 -4.52
CA VAL A 350 10.53 -11.47 -3.78
C VAL A 350 9.07 -11.02 -3.87
N ARG A 351 8.81 -9.71 -3.74
CA ARG A 351 7.48 -9.13 -3.86
C ARG A 351 6.86 -9.39 -5.23
N ASP A 352 7.58 -9.10 -6.30
CA ASP A 352 7.11 -9.33 -7.67
C ASP A 352 6.82 -10.82 -7.93
N ALA A 353 7.70 -11.71 -7.46
CA ALA A 353 7.48 -13.15 -7.56
C ALA A 353 6.24 -13.62 -6.77
N PHE A 354 6.01 -13.07 -5.57
CA PHE A 354 4.88 -13.39 -4.72
C PHE A 354 3.55 -12.89 -5.31
N ILE A 355 3.49 -11.63 -5.73
CA ILE A 355 2.32 -11.04 -6.41
C ILE A 355 2.03 -11.83 -7.69
N LYS A 356 3.04 -12.09 -8.53
CA LYS A 356 2.86 -12.87 -9.76
C LYS A 356 2.28 -14.25 -9.48
N TRP A 357 2.75 -14.92 -8.44
CA TRP A 357 2.19 -16.21 -8.02
C TRP A 357 0.72 -16.08 -7.59
N ILE A 358 0.37 -15.05 -6.80
CA ILE A 358 -1.02 -14.76 -6.41
C ILE A 358 -1.90 -14.53 -7.65
N GLN A 359 -1.46 -13.68 -8.58
CA GLN A 359 -2.22 -13.35 -9.80
C GLN A 359 -2.47 -14.56 -10.70
N ILE A 360 -1.60 -15.57 -10.62
CA ILE A 360 -1.76 -16.81 -11.36
C ILE A 360 -2.72 -17.75 -10.62
N GLU A 361 -2.62 -17.85 -9.30
CA GLU A 361 -3.32 -18.86 -8.50
C GLU A 361 -4.63 -18.38 -7.85
N LYS A 362 -4.97 -17.09 -7.86
CA LYS A 362 -6.16 -16.55 -7.19
C LYS A 362 -7.51 -16.96 -7.77
N PHE A 363 -7.54 -17.51 -8.99
CA PHE A 363 -8.79 -17.93 -9.61
C PHE A 363 -9.22 -19.32 -9.12
N PRO A 364 -10.49 -19.52 -8.72
CA PRO A 364 -11.03 -20.84 -8.42
C PRO A 364 -10.99 -21.72 -9.68
N LEU A 365 -11.16 -23.03 -9.51
CA LEU A 365 -11.13 -24.01 -10.59
C LEU A 365 -12.08 -23.63 -11.74
N VAL A 366 -13.26 -23.12 -11.38
CA VAL A 366 -14.21 -22.53 -12.32
C VAL A 366 -14.64 -21.18 -11.77
N SER A 367 -14.33 -20.12 -12.51
CA SER A 367 -14.65 -18.74 -12.13
C SER A 367 -15.99 -18.31 -12.71
N GLN A 368 -16.92 -17.82 -11.89
CA GLN A 368 -18.13 -17.19 -12.41
C GLN A 368 -17.78 -15.81 -12.94
N ILE A 369 -18.05 -15.55 -14.21
CA ILE A 369 -17.75 -14.27 -14.86
C ILE A 369 -18.95 -13.33 -14.76
N GLY A 370 -18.68 -12.09 -14.38
CA GLY A 370 -19.65 -11.02 -14.30
C GLY A 370 -18.99 -9.64 -14.51
N PRO A 371 -19.76 -8.55 -14.45
CA PRO A 371 -19.25 -7.22 -14.78
C PRO A 371 -18.06 -6.76 -13.93
N THR A 372 -17.96 -7.25 -12.70
CA THR A 372 -16.94 -6.84 -11.73
C THR A 372 -15.59 -7.54 -11.92
N ASN A 373 -15.57 -8.76 -12.44
CA ASN A 373 -14.35 -9.58 -12.54
C ASN A 373 -13.98 -9.96 -13.99
N ALA A 374 -14.86 -9.74 -14.97
CA ALA A 374 -14.61 -10.03 -16.37
C ALA A 374 -13.33 -9.37 -16.92
N PRO A 375 -13.03 -8.08 -16.65
CA PRO A 375 -11.81 -7.46 -17.15
C PRO A 375 -10.53 -8.14 -16.67
N GLU A 376 -10.58 -8.77 -15.49
CA GLU A 376 -9.43 -9.45 -14.91
C GLU A 376 -9.27 -10.88 -15.45
N ILE A 377 -10.39 -11.60 -15.58
CA ILE A 377 -10.44 -12.95 -16.15
C ILE A 377 -10.05 -12.94 -17.64
N LEU A 378 -10.51 -11.92 -18.37
CA LEU A 378 -10.30 -11.76 -19.82
C LEU A 378 -9.07 -10.88 -20.14
N LYS A 379 -8.06 -10.88 -19.28
CA LYS A 379 -6.81 -10.14 -19.50
C LYS A 379 -5.61 -11.08 -19.60
N GLY A 380 -4.71 -10.73 -20.53
CA GLY A 380 -3.45 -11.41 -20.77
C GLY A 380 -3.56 -12.57 -21.76
N ASP A 381 -2.51 -13.38 -21.83
CA ASP A 381 -2.29 -14.35 -22.90
C ASP A 381 -2.91 -15.74 -22.62
N ARG A 382 -3.63 -15.89 -21.51
CA ARG A 382 -4.27 -17.16 -21.13
C ARG A 382 -5.52 -17.40 -21.95
N LEU A 383 -5.70 -18.61 -22.47
CA LEU A 383 -6.98 -19.01 -23.05
C LEU A 383 -8.01 -19.24 -21.94
N VAL A 384 -9.25 -18.84 -22.19
CA VAL A 384 -10.37 -19.03 -21.26
C VAL A 384 -11.36 -20.01 -21.88
N ILE A 385 -11.60 -21.14 -21.20
CA ILE A 385 -12.69 -22.04 -21.53
C ILE A 385 -13.95 -21.49 -20.87
N LEU A 386 -14.80 -20.84 -21.67
CA LEU A 386 -16.04 -20.22 -21.18
C LEU A 386 -17.22 -21.15 -21.43
N ALA A 387 -17.90 -21.56 -20.36
CA ALA A 387 -19.22 -22.18 -20.46
C ALA A 387 -20.31 -21.11 -20.30
N VAL A 388 -21.25 -21.06 -21.23
CA VAL A 388 -22.47 -20.26 -21.11
C VAL A 388 -23.62 -21.21 -20.78
N ILE A 389 -24.13 -21.11 -19.55
CA ILE A 389 -25.09 -22.07 -18.98
C ILE A 389 -26.20 -21.35 -18.22
N ASN A 390 -27.29 -22.05 -17.95
CA ASN A 390 -28.26 -21.62 -16.95
C ASN A 390 -27.75 -22.06 -15.56
N HIS A 391 -27.48 -21.13 -14.65
CA HIS A 391 -27.00 -21.48 -13.31
C HIS A 391 -28.07 -22.14 -12.43
N ASP A 392 -29.36 -21.98 -12.75
CA ASP A 392 -30.43 -22.75 -12.10
C ASP A 392 -30.33 -24.26 -12.43
N ASP A 393 -29.72 -24.61 -13.57
CA ASP A 393 -29.45 -25.99 -13.95
C ASP A 393 -28.12 -26.49 -13.35
N THR A 394 -28.21 -26.93 -12.09
CA THR A 394 -27.08 -27.49 -11.34
C THR A 394 -26.41 -28.70 -12.02
N SER A 395 -27.08 -29.38 -12.96
CA SER A 395 -26.50 -30.51 -13.71
C SER A 395 -25.39 -30.05 -14.63
N ASN A 396 -25.62 -28.98 -15.40
CA ASN A 396 -24.64 -28.46 -16.35
C ASN A 396 -23.44 -27.82 -15.63
N THR A 397 -23.68 -27.07 -14.55
CA THR A 397 -22.61 -26.54 -13.69
C THR A 397 -21.72 -27.66 -13.14
N LYS A 398 -22.32 -28.76 -12.64
CA LYS A 398 -21.54 -29.92 -12.15
C LYS A 398 -20.73 -30.59 -13.26
N LYS A 399 -21.32 -30.79 -14.44
CA LYS A 399 -20.62 -31.37 -15.60
C LYS A 399 -19.43 -30.53 -16.03
N PHE A 400 -19.60 -29.21 -16.11
CA PHE A 400 -18.51 -28.32 -16.49
C PHE A 400 -17.38 -28.29 -15.45
N ARG A 401 -17.74 -28.29 -14.16
CA ARG A 401 -16.76 -28.43 -13.08
C ARG A 401 -15.97 -29.74 -13.18
N GLN A 402 -16.64 -30.88 -13.41
CA GLN A 402 -15.98 -32.17 -13.61
C GLN A 402 -15.03 -32.19 -14.81
N LEU A 403 -15.39 -31.49 -15.90
CA LEU A 403 -14.52 -31.30 -17.06
C LEU A 403 -13.24 -30.54 -16.66
N ALA A 404 -13.38 -29.43 -15.92
CA ALA A 404 -12.25 -28.64 -15.43
C ALA A 404 -11.34 -29.43 -14.47
N GLU A 405 -11.92 -30.24 -13.57
CA GLU A 405 -11.19 -31.14 -12.66
C GLU A 405 -10.37 -32.18 -13.44
N THR A 406 -11.01 -32.83 -14.43
CA THR A 406 -10.37 -33.85 -15.26
C THR A 406 -9.22 -33.27 -16.08
N TRP A 407 -9.40 -32.07 -16.65
CA TRP A 407 -8.35 -31.38 -17.38
C TRP A 407 -7.16 -31.03 -16.48
N THR A 408 -7.44 -30.33 -15.38
CA THR A 408 -6.40 -29.83 -14.46
C THR A 408 -5.58 -30.96 -13.84
N SER A 409 -6.21 -32.11 -13.56
CA SER A 409 -5.52 -33.28 -13.00
C SER A 409 -4.58 -33.96 -14.02
N ASN A 410 -4.94 -33.99 -15.31
CA ASN A 410 -4.11 -34.54 -16.37
C ASN A 410 -2.94 -33.62 -16.75
N ASP A 411 -3.18 -32.32 -16.84
CA ASP A 411 -2.14 -31.32 -17.15
C ASP A 411 -1.04 -31.31 -16.07
N ARG A 412 -1.42 -31.40 -14.79
CA ARG A 412 -0.48 -31.52 -13.67
C ARG A 412 0.45 -32.73 -13.80
N LYS A 413 -0.02 -33.85 -14.37
CA LYS A 413 0.80 -35.04 -14.61
C LYS A 413 1.76 -34.85 -15.79
N GLN A 414 1.42 -33.98 -16.76
CA GLN A 414 2.21 -33.74 -17.96
C GLN A 414 3.15 -32.52 -17.89
N ARG A 415 3.09 -31.71 -16.81
CA ARG A 415 4.05 -30.62 -16.50
C ARG A 415 4.30 -29.63 -17.65
N ASN A 416 3.31 -29.38 -18.51
CA ASN A 416 3.42 -28.31 -19.50
C ASN A 416 3.27 -26.95 -18.80
N LYS A 417 4.39 -26.27 -18.53
CA LYS A 417 4.42 -24.95 -17.86
C LYS A 417 3.87 -23.79 -18.72
N GLY A 418 3.48 -24.04 -19.97
CA GLY A 418 3.18 -23.00 -20.96
C GLY A 418 1.72 -22.56 -21.06
N ASP A 419 0.75 -23.47 -20.97
CA ASP A 419 -0.63 -23.20 -21.40
C ASP A 419 -1.61 -23.32 -20.23
N ARG A 420 -1.54 -22.40 -19.26
CA ARG A 420 -2.54 -22.37 -18.17
C ARG A 420 -3.88 -21.87 -18.70
N LEU A 421 -4.81 -22.79 -18.91
CA LEU A 421 -6.21 -22.47 -19.20
C LEU A 421 -6.91 -21.99 -17.93
N LEU A 422 -7.84 -21.04 -18.10
CA LEU A 422 -8.79 -20.65 -17.07
C LEU A 422 -10.17 -21.15 -17.47
N PHE A 423 -10.89 -21.83 -16.57
CA PHE A 423 -12.28 -22.22 -16.80
C PHE A 423 -13.21 -21.18 -16.17
N ALA A 424 -14.17 -20.70 -16.94
CA ALA A 424 -15.14 -19.71 -16.49
C ALA A 424 -16.56 -20.08 -16.90
N GLU A 425 -17.53 -19.64 -16.11
CA GLU A 425 -18.97 -19.80 -16.37
C GLU A 425 -19.63 -18.43 -16.47
N LEU A 426 -20.44 -18.22 -17.51
CA LEU A 426 -21.32 -17.07 -17.68
C LEU A 426 -22.77 -17.53 -17.57
N ASP A 427 -23.56 -16.80 -16.78
CA ASP A 427 -25.00 -17.01 -16.74
C ASP A 427 -25.64 -16.57 -18.06
N GLY A 428 -26.05 -17.54 -18.87
CA GLY A 428 -26.70 -17.32 -20.16
C GLY A 428 -28.15 -16.84 -20.07
N ILE A 429 -28.75 -16.84 -18.88
CA ILE A 429 -30.10 -16.33 -18.63
C ILE A 429 -30.02 -14.86 -18.21
N ASP A 430 -29.20 -14.55 -17.21
CA ASP A 430 -29.04 -13.20 -16.67
C ASP A 430 -28.28 -12.27 -17.63
N TYR A 431 -27.28 -12.81 -18.33
CA TYR A 431 -26.46 -12.05 -19.29
C TYR A 431 -26.76 -12.42 -20.75
N ALA A 432 -28.00 -12.78 -21.05
CA ALA A 432 -28.42 -13.26 -22.37
C ALA A 432 -28.07 -12.30 -23.53
N ASP A 433 -28.25 -10.99 -23.34
CA ASP A 433 -27.94 -9.98 -24.37
C ASP A 433 -26.44 -9.90 -24.64
N HIS A 434 -25.63 -9.99 -23.58
CA HIS A 434 -24.18 -10.01 -23.70
C HIS A 434 -23.72 -11.30 -24.40
N ALA A 435 -24.22 -12.46 -23.97
CA ALA A 435 -23.89 -13.75 -24.58
C ALA A 435 -24.24 -13.78 -26.08
N LYS A 436 -25.37 -13.17 -26.46
CA LYS A 436 -25.80 -13.05 -27.86
C LYS A 436 -24.90 -12.10 -28.65
N THR A 437 -24.59 -10.94 -28.09
CA THR A 437 -23.86 -9.89 -28.81
C THR A 437 -22.38 -10.20 -28.94
N ALA A 438 -21.75 -10.68 -27.87
CA ALA A 438 -20.32 -10.97 -27.82
C ALA A 438 -19.97 -12.32 -28.46
N TYR A 439 -20.83 -13.33 -28.32
CA TYR A 439 -20.51 -14.71 -28.70
C TYR A 439 -21.53 -15.38 -29.63
N GLY A 440 -22.64 -14.71 -29.96
CA GLY A 440 -23.70 -15.29 -30.80
C GLY A 440 -24.54 -16.36 -30.10
N ILE A 441 -24.47 -16.46 -28.77
CA ILE A 441 -25.20 -17.48 -28.01
C ILE A 441 -26.56 -16.96 -27.60
N THR A 442 -27.62 -17.72 -27.90
CA THR A 442 -28.99 -17.41 -27.48
C THR A 442 -29.45 -18.38 -26.40
N LYS A 443 -30.55 -18.04 -25.70
CA LYS A 443 -31.16 -18.90 -24.67
C LYS A 443 -31.55 -20.31 -25.16
N ASN A 444 -31.71 -20.50 -26.47
CA ASN A 444 -32.04 -21.81 -27.05
C ASN A 444 -30.80 -22.68 -27.31
N ASN A 445 -29.61 -22.08 -27.22
CA ASN A 445 -28.35 -22.70 -27.61
C ASN A 445 -27.40 -22.89 -26.40
N ILE A 446 -27.91 -22.70 -25.18
CA ILE A 446 -27.23 -23.07 -23.93
C ILE A 446 -27.63 -24.52 -23.53
N PRO A 447 -26.75 -25.31 -22.90
CA PRO A 447 -25.38 -24.98 -22.54
C PRO A 447 -24.43 -24.93 -23.75
N ALA A 448 -23.44 -24.03 -23.69
CA ALA A 448 -22.44 -23.84 -24.75
C ALA A 448 -21.04 -23.72 -24.16
N ILE A 449 -20.02 -24.31 -24.80
CA ILE A 449 -18.62 -24.05 -24.48
C ILE A 449 -17.94 -23.29 -25.62
N LEU A 450 -17.16 -22.29 -25.24
CA LEU A 450 -16.30 -21.48 -26.10
C LEU A 450 -14.86 -21.55 -25.60
N ILE A 451 -13.91 -21.36 -26.51
CA ILE A 451 -12.51 -21.10 -26.16
C ILE A 451 -12.25 -19.65 -26.52
N LEU A 452 -11.93 -18.81 -25.54
CA LEU A 452 -11.60 -17.41 -25.73
C LEU A 452 -10.08 -17.24 -25.76
N ASP A 453 -9.61 -16.38 -26.65
CA ASP A 453 -8.27 -15.80 -26.67
C ASP A 453 -8.41 -14.29 -26.43
N PRO A 454 -8.32 -13.86 -25.15
CA PRO A 454 -8.51 -12.47 -24.80
C PRO A 454 -7.43 -11.56 -25.37
N ALA A 455 -6.18 -12.04 -25.48
CA ALA A 455 -5.07 -11.27 -26.06
C ALA A 455 -5.35 -10.87 -27.51
N ARG A 456 -6.06 -11.71 -28.27
CA ARG A 456 -6.44 -11.44 -29.66
C ARG A 456 -7.87 -10.93 -29.83
N ASN A 457 -8.63 -10.76 -28.76
CA ASN A 457 -10.07 -10.47 -28.81
C ASN A 457 -10.83 -11.43 -29.74
N GLN A 458 -10.57 -12.72 -29.57
CA GLN A 458 -11.14 -13.79 -30.40
C GLN A 458 -11.76 -14.90 -29.55
N TYR A 459 -12.70 -15.61 -30.14
CA TYR A 459 -13.21 -16.87 -29.64
C TYR A 459 -13.28 -17.92 -30.74
N PHE A 460 -13.23 -19.19 -30.37
CA PHE A 460 -13.23 -20.31 -31.30
C PHE A 460 -14.47 -21.17 -31.12
N VAL A 461 -15.03 -21.61 -32.25
CA VAL A 461 -16.17 -22.53 -32.35
C VAL A 461 -15.79 -23.71 -33.26
N ASN A 462 -16.37 -24.88 -33.01
CA ASN A 462 -16.07 -26.08 -33.80
C ASN A 462 -16.77 -26.01 -35.18
N ASP A 463 -15.98 -25.91 -36.25
CA ASP A 463 -16.41 -25.55 -37.60
C ASP A 463 -17.12 -26.69 -38.38
N GLN A 464 -17.23 -27.91 -37.85
CA GLN A 464 -17.87 -28.98 -38.63
C GLN A 464 -19.41 -28.94 -38.64
N GLN A 465 -20.08 -28.17 -37.76
CA GLN A 465 -21.56 -28.10 -37.73
C GLN A 465 -22.20 -26.78 -37.25
N GLN A 466 -21.46 -25.68 -37.02
CA GLN A 466 -22.01 -24.51 -36.28
C GLN A 466 -22.69 -24.93 -34.95
N LYS A 467 -22.18 -25.98 -34.29
CA LYS A 467 -22.66 -26.43 -32.98
C LYS A 467 -21.60 -26.12 -31.93
N ASN A 468 -22.05 -25.56 -30.81
CA ASN A 468 -21.23 -25.28 -29.65
C ASN A 468 -20.50 -26.54 -29.18
N LEU A 469 -19.29 -26.39 -28.61
CA LEU A 469 -18.58 -27.50 -27.99
C LEU A 469 -19.46 -28.11 -26.88
N SER A 470 -19.58 -29.43 -26.85
CA SER A 470 -20.32 -30.15 -25.81
C SER A 470 -19.41 -30.51 -24.64
N MET A 471 -19.95 -30.42 -23.42
CA MET A 471 -19.33 -30.85 -22.17
C MET A 471 -19.04 -32.36 -22.14
N ASP A 472 -19.74 -33.15 -22.97
CA ASP A 472 -19.66 -34.61 -23.00
C ASP A 472 -18.49 -35.14 -23.87
N GLN A 473 -17.70 -34.25 -24.48
CA GLN A 473 -16.66 -34.62 -25.47
C GLN A 473 -15.28 -34.02 -25.14
N PRO A 474 -14.64 -34.42 -24.02
CA PRO A 474 -13.36 -33.84 -23.57
C PRO A 474 -12.21 -34.02 -24.57
N LYS A 475 -12.24 -35.09 -25.37
CA LYS A 475 -11.23 -35.33 -26.43
C LYS A 475 -11.28 -34.27 -27.54
N ILE A 476 -12.46 -33.71 -27.82
CA ILE A 476 -12.62 -32.68 -28.85
C ILE A 476 -12.04 -31.36 -28.34
N LEU A 477 -12.25 -31.01 -27.06
CA LEU A 477 -11.64 -29.83 -26.45
C LEU A 477 -10.10 -29.90 -26.54
N ALA A 478 -9.51 -31.05 -26.20
CA ALA A 478 -8.07 -31.27 -26.29
C ALA A 478 -7.55 -31.09 -27.72
N LYS A 479 -8.23 -31.70 -28.71
CA LYS A 479 -7.87 -31.56 -30.13
C LYS A 479 -7.97 -30.11 -30.61
N MET A 480 -9.04 -29.42 -30.22
CA MET A 480 -9.28 -28.04 -30.64
C MET A 480 -8.23 -27.07 -30.08
N LEU A 481 -7.80 -27.26 -28.84
CA LEU A 481 -6.69 -26.50 -28.26
C LEU A 481 -5.38 -26.72 -29.02
N GLN A 482 -5.10 -27.95 -29.46
CA GLN A 482 -3.96 -28.25 -30.33
C GLN A 482 -4.09 -27.62 -31.72
N ASP A 483 -5.30 -27.60 -32.28
CA ASP A 483 -5.55 -26.98 -33.58
C ASP A 483 -5.42 -25.44 -33.50
N ILE A 484 -5.84 -24.83 -32.38
CA ILE A 484 -5.66 -23.38 -32.11
C ILE A 484 -4.18 -23.04 -31.96
N SER A 485 -3.42 -23.79 -31.15
CA SER A 485 -1.98 -23.53 -30.98
C SER A 485 -1.19 -23.75 -32.27
N ALA A 486 -1.65 -24.65 -33.14
CA ALA A 486 -1.08 -24.86 -34.47
C ALA A 486 -1.61 -23.89 -35.56
N GLY A 487 -2.49 -22.94 -35.21
CA GLY A 487 -3.03 -21.96 -36.16
C GLY A 487 -3.95 -22.54 -37.25
N ARG A 488 -4.53 -23.73 -37.01
CA ARG A 488 -5.40 -24.44 -37.97
C ARG A 488 -6.86 -24.00 -37.89
N VAL A 489 -7.25 -23.27 -36.84
CA VAL A 489 -8.61 -22.77 -36.63
C VAL A 489 -8.61 -21.24 -36.68
N ALA A 490 -9.51 -20.66 -37.47
CA ALA A 490 -9.71 -19.21 -37.51
C ALA A 490 -10.56 -18.76 -36.31
N GLY A 491 -10.09 -17.76 -35.58
CA GLY A 491 -10.84 -17.14 -34.49
C GLY A 491 -11.94 -16.20 -34.99
N VAL A 492 -13.05 -16.16 -34.27
CA VAL A 492 -14.14 -15.19 -34.47
C VAL A 492 -13.89 -14.01 -33.53
N SER A 493 -13.90 -12.78 -34.06
CA SER A 493 -13.66 -11.58 -33.24
C SER A 493 -14.80 -11.31 -32.27
N THR A 494 -14.47 -10.96 -31.03
CA THR A 494 -15.41 -10.52 -29.98
C THR A 494 -15.73 -9.03 -30.04
N LEU A 495 -15.07 -8.26 -30.91
CA LEU A 495 -15.23 -6.81 -30.99
C LEU A 495 -16.53 -6.40 -31.70
N PRO A 496 -17.19 -5.32 -31.25
CA PRO A 496 -18.32 -4.73 -31.96
C PRO A 496 -17.99 -4.42 -33.42
N ILE A 497 -19.01 -4.49 -34.28
CA ILE A 497 -18.88 -4.31 -35.74
C ILE A 497 -18.18 -2.98 -36.11
N HIS A 498 -18.42 -1.91 -35.36
CA HIS A 498 -17.82 -0.60 -35.63
C HIS A 498 -16.32 -0.55 -35.32
N GLU A 499 -15.86 -1.18 -34.23
CA GLU A 499 -14.43 -1.31 -33.93
C GLU A 499 -13.74 -2.26 -34.90
N LYS A 500 -14.41 -3.35 -35.31
CA LYS A 500 -13.95 -4.25 -36.36
C LYS A 500 -13.75 -3.54 -37.70
N ALA A 501 -14.65 -2.62 -38.04
CA ALA A 501 -14.53 -1.78 -39.23
C ALA A 501 -13.33 -0.81 -39.11
N GLY A 502 -13.13 -0.19 -37.93
CA GLY A 502 -11.98 0.68 -37.66
C GLY A 502 -10.64 -0.05 -37.76
N LEU A 503 -10.51 -1.25 -37.19
CA LEU A 503 -9.31 -2.08 -37.29
C LEU A 503 -9.03 -2.50 -38.73
N LYS A 504 -10.04 -2.99 -39.46
CA LYS A 504 -9.88 -3.35 -40.88
C LYS A 504 -9.53 -2.14 -41.76
N LEU A 505 -10.08 -0.95 -41.46
CA LEU A 505 -9.71 0.29 -42.14
C LEU A 505 -8.26 0.66 -41.87
N ARG A 506 -7.79 0.50 -40.63
CA ARG A 506 -6.40 0.81 -40.25
C ARG A 506 -5.40 -0.18 -40.85
N GLU A 507 -5.72 -1.47 -40.86
CA GLU A 507 -4.93 -2.51 -41.56
C GLU A 507 -4.94 -2.28 -43.08
N GLY A 508 -6.09 -1.95 -43.66
CA GLY A 508 -6.23 -1.60 -45.06
C GLY A 508 -5.44 -0.33 -45.43
N MET A 509 -5.43 0.69 -44.55
CA MET A 509 -4.60 1.89 -44.72
C MET A 509 -3.11 1.56 -44.60
N ALA A 510 -2.70 0.68 -43.68
CA ALA A 510 -1.31 0.25 -43.55
C ALA A 510 -0.83 -0.53 -44.79
N LEU A 511 -1.67 -1.42 -45.34
CA LEU A 511 -1.42 -2.12 -46.61
C LEU A 511 -1.41 -1.17 -47.83
N ALA A 512 -2.28 -0.15 -47.83
CA ALA A 512 -2.28 0.88 -48.87
C ALA A 512 -1.04 1.79 -48.82
N GLN A 513 -0.47 2.00 -47.62
CA GLN A 513 0.79 2.71 -47.41
C GLN A 513 2.01 1.86 -47.78
N SER A 514 1.97 0.53 -47.60
CA SER A 514 3.08 -0.37 -47.98
C SER A 514 3.12 -0.69 -49.49
N HIS A 515 2.02 -0.49 -50.22
CA HIS A 515 1.93 -0.68 -51.67
C HIS A 515 1.48 0.59 -52.41
N TRP A 516 2.36 1.59 -52.48
CA TRP A 516 2.10 2.90 -53.09
C TRP A 516 1.60 2.85 -54.55
N LEU A 517 2.02 1.84 -55.33
CA LEU A 517 1.58 1.67 -56.73
C LEU A 517 0.10 1.26 -56.85
N LEU A 518 -0.42 0.47 -55.91
CA LEU A 518 -1.82 0.03 -55.90
C LEU A 518 -2.75 1.13 -55.38
N SER A 519 -2.28 1.98 -54.46
CA SER A 519 -3.03 3.15 -54.01
C SER A 519 -3.07 4.24 -55.09
N CYS A 520 -1.97 4.54 -55.79
CA CYS A 520 -1.99 5.54 -56.88
C CYS A 520 -2.94 5.16 -58.04
N THR A 521 -2.99 3.88 -58.42
CA THR A 521 -3.86 3.42 -59.52
C THR A 521 -5.34 3.46 -59.13
N THR A 522 -5.69 3.04 -57.91
CA THR A 522 -7.08 3.10 -57.42
C THR A 522 -7.58 4.53 -57.24
N PHE A 523 -6.78 5.44 -56.67
CA PHE A 523 -7.14 6.87 -56.57
C PHE A 523 -7.27 7.53 -57.95
N SER A 524 -6.45 7.16 -58.92
CA SER A 524 -6.55 7.68 -60.29
C SER A 524 -7.85 7.24 -60.96
N VAL A 525 -8.25 5.97 -60.81
CA VAL A 525 -9.50 5.45 -61.38
C VAL A 525 -10.72 6.10 -60.73
N VAL A 526 -10.74 6.23 -59.40
CA VAL A 526 -11.84 6.91 -58.69
C VAL A 526 -11.91 8.39 -59.05
N GLY A 527 -10.77 9.07 -59.18
CA GLY A 527 -10.69 10.46 -59.62
C GLY A 527 -11.23 10.66 -61.04
N VAL A 528 -10.91 9.76 -61.98
CA VAL A 528 -11.45 9.80 -63.36
C VAL A 528 -12.96 9.54 -63.38
N LEU A 529 -13.46 8.62 -62.54
CA LEU A 529 -14.90 8.36 -62.42
C LEU A 529 -15.66 9.55 -61.83
N LEU A 530 -15.13 10.17 -60.77
CA LEU A 530 -15.71 11.39 -60.18
C LEU A 530 -15.67 12.57 -61.15
N TYR A 531 -14.57 12.76 -61.88
CA TYR A 531 -14.46 13.79 -62.91
C TYR A 531 -15.48 13.58 -64.04
N LYS A 532 -15.66 12.34 -64.52
CA LYS A 532 -16.70 12.02 -65.51
C LYS A 532 -18.12 12.21 -64.97
N PHE A 533 -18.34 11.95 -63.68
CA PHE A 533 -19.64 12.14 -63.05
C PHE A 533 -19.99 13.63 -62.86
N MET A 534 -19.03 14.45 -62.44
CA MET A 534 -19.21 15.90 -62.29
C MET A 534 -19.24 16.64 -63.64
N GLY A 535 -18.46 16.20 -64.63
CA GLY A 535 -18.43 16.77 -65.98
C GLY A 535 -19.74 16.59 -66.76
N ARG A 536 -20.58 15.63 -66.39
CA ARG A 536 -21.92 15.43 -66.98
C ARG A 536 -23.00 16.38 -66.45
N ARG A 537 -22.69 17.22 -65.45
CA ARG A 537 -23.68 18.07 -64.75
C ARG A 537 -23.67 19.56 -65.16
N LYS A 538 -23.13 19.91 -66.33
CA LYS A 538 -23.24 21.27 -66.89
C LYS A 538 -23.97 21.28 -68.24
N SER A 539 -25.29 21.42 -68.19
CA SER A 539 -26.06 22.37 -69.02
C SER A 539 -27.55 22.23 -68.69
N ARG A 540 -28.29 23.33 -68.88
CA ARG A 540 -29.71 23.58 -68.57
C ARG A 540 -29.95 24.28 -67.23
N HIS A 541 -29.69 25.58 -67.23
CA HIS A 541 -30.62 26.52 -66.61
C HIS A 541 -31.75 26.80 -67.60
N PRO A 542 -32.99 26.94 -67.11
CA PRO A 542 -33.63 28.25 -67.26
C PRO A 542 -34.34 28.73 -65.98
N ILE A 543 -34.01 29.98 -65.62
CA ILE A 543 -34.93 31.11 -65.33
C ILE A 543 -36.12 30.83 -64.39
N LEU A 544 -36.04 31.42 -63.19
CA LEU A 544 -37.12 31.63 -62.20
C LEU A 544 -38.25 32.53 -62.76
N PRO A 545 -39.47 32.44 -62.19
CA PRO A 545 -39.93 33.60 -61.44
C PRO A 545 -40.55 33.32 -60.07
N LEU A 546 -40.48 34.38 -59.26
CA LEU A 546 -40.93 34.58 -57.87
C LEU A 546 -42.44 34.87 -57.73
N LYS A 547 -42.88 34.80 -56.46
CA LYS A 547 -44.04 35.47 -55.78
C LYS A 547 -45.37 34.71 -55.80
N GLN A 548 -46.24 34.73 -54.79
CA GLN A 548 -46.28 35.29 -53.42
C GLN A 548 -47.57 34.77 -52.76
N GLN A 549 -47.49 34.35 -51.48
CA GLN A 549 -48.39 34.70 -50.36
C GLN A 549 -49.90 34.36 -50.35
N GLN A 550 -50.38 34.23 -49.09
CA GLN A 550 -51.74 33.96 -48.58
C GLN A 550 -52.02 32.47 -48.40
N SER A 551 -52.33 31.97 -47.20
CA SER A 551 -53.30 32.50 -46.25
C SER A 551 -52.95 32.20 -44.78
N ALA A 552 -53.08 33.22 -43.93
CA ALA A 552 -53.47 33.06 -42.52
C ALA A 552 -54.67 33.99 -42.28
N LEU A 553 -55.57 33.54 -41.38
CA LEU A 553 -56.74 34.20 -40.79
C LEU A 553 -58.12 33.67 -41.25
N GLU A 554 -58.62 32.74 -40.42
CA GLU A 554 -59.90 32.82 -39.69
C GLU A 554 -61.19 33.10 -40.47
N HIS A 555 -62.10 32.11 -40.50
CA HIS A 555 -63.47 32.27 -40.01
C HIS A 555 -64.15 30.92 -39.68
N ASN A 556 -64.81 30.93 -38.52
CA ASN A 556 -65.70 29.99 -37.83
C ASN A 556 -66.44 28.93 -38.67
N ASP A 557 -66.45 27.69 -38.18
CA ASP A 557 -67.61 27.05 -37.49
C ASP A 557 -67.16 25.87 -36.62
#